data_AF-A0A3E2VZS8-F1
#
_entry.id   AF-A0A3E2VZS8-F1
#
_cell.length_a   1.000
_cell.length_b   1.000
_cell.length_c   1.000
_cell.angle_alpha   90.00
_cell.angle_beta   90.00
_cell.angle_gamma   90.00
#
_symmetry.space_group_name_H-M   'P 1'
#
loop_
_entity.id
_entity.type
_entity.pdbx_description
1 polymer ?
#
loop_
_entity_poly.entity_id
_entity_poly.type
_entity_poly.pdbx_seq_one_letter_code
_entity_poly.pdbx_strand_id
1 'polypeptide(L)'
;MSEYINGSELINVVTTPGEEVVKDFLPIGVTILGAPQKIGKTFFCLQLSNAIASGDEFLGHTVQQGRVLYCALEDTKEKIKKRYELYGFQASEQIDFLFNNSIHSFDIKYELDYFQKKYKNIQLVIIDAFAKIIDKNTEAKYLLEYDEVSKIHDMALKYHLVILLVTHVNKHIDLYEILYLILDYPHKHYT
;
A
#
# COMPACT_ATOMS: atom_id res chain seq x y z
N MET A 1 0.81 2.49 -27.21
CA MET A 1 0.15 3.38 -28.19
C MET A 1 -0.70 4.33 -27.38
N SER A 2 -0.62 5.64 -27.63
CA SER A 2 -1.52 6.59 -26.97
C SER A 2 -2.93 6.40 -27.53
N GLU A 3 -3.90 6.23 -26.66
CA GLU A 3 -5.32 6.21 -27.00
C GLU A 3 -5.91 7.60 -26.73
N TYR A 4 -6.68 8.12 -27.67
CA TYR A 4 -7.39 9.39 -27.53
C TYR A 4 -8.89 9.09 -27.66
N ILE A 5 -9.66 9.46 -26.64
CA ILE A 5 -11.12 9.30 -26.59
C ILE A 5 -11.77 10.65 -26.31
N ASN A 6 -12.88 10.98 -26.99
CA ASN A 6 -13.62 12.21 -26.69
C ASN A 6 -14.38 12.07 -25.35
N GLY A 7 -14.51 13.14 -24.58
CA GLY A 7 -15.26 13.13 -23.31
C GLY A 7 -16.71 12.62 -23.45
N SER A 8 -17.38 12.85 -24.59
CA SER A 8 -18.72 12.30 -24.84
C SER A 8 -18.73 10.79 -25.11
N GLU A 9 -17.62 10.24 -25.57
CA GLU A 9 -17.44 8.79 -25.77
C GLU A 9 -17.04 8.15 -24.44
N LEU A 10 -16.19 8.83 -23.65
CA LEU A 10 -15.72 8.38 -22.34
C LEU A 10 -16.86 8.05 -21.38
N ILE A 11 -17.91 8.87 -21.31
CA ILE A 11 -19.06 8.65 -20.41
C ILE A 11 -19.84 7.36 -20.72
N ASN A 12 -19.71 6.84 -21.94
CA ASN A 12 -20.39 5.63 -22.41
C ASN A 12 -19.48 4.39 -22.35
N VAL A 13 -18.23 4.53 -21.90
CA VAL A 13 -17.33 3.39 -21.71
C VAL A 13 -17.90 2.49 -20.63
N VAL A 14 -18.14 1.23 -20.97
CA VAL A 14 -18.54 0.21 -20.00
C VAL A 14 -17.34 -0.10 -19.13
N THR A 15 -17.35 0.40 -17.90
CA THR A 15 -16.35 0.05 -16.89
C THR A 15 -16.69 -1.29 -16.27
N THR A 16 -15.73 -2.21 -16.23
CA THR A 16 -15.84 -3.43 -15.42
C THR A 16 -15.85 -3.04 -13.93
N PRO A 17 -16.87 -3.43 -13.14
CA PRO A 17 -16.90 -3.08 -11.72
C PRO A 17 -15.74 -3.74 -10.95
N GLY A 18 -14.81 -2.91 -10.48
CA GLY A 18 -13.99 -3.11 -9.28
C GLY A 18 -12.72 -3.94 -9.45
N GLU A 19 -11.70 -3.37 -10.10
CA GLU A 19 -10.28 -3.73 -9.91
C GLU A 19 -9.75 -3.08 -8.61
N GLU A 20 -10.50 -3.18 -7.51
CA GLU A 20 -10.12 -2.55 -6.26
C GLU A 20 -10.08 -3.60 -5.15
N VAL A 21 -8.97 -3.60 -4.40
CA VAL A 21 -8.76 -4.59 -3.33
C VAL A 21 -9.64 -4.27 -2.13
N VAL A 22 -9.82 -2.97 -1.85
CA VAL A 22 -10.84 -2.48 -0.93
C VAL A 22 -11.67 -1.48 -1.69
N LYS A 23 -12.94 -1.82 -1.89
CA LYS A 23 -13.84 -1.05 -2.74
C LYS A 23 -13.99 0.38 -2.26
N ASP A 24 -13.93 1.35 -3.17
CA ASP A 24 -13.99 2.79 -2.95
C ASP A 24 -12.86 3.33 -2.04
N PHE A 25 -11.77 2.58 -1.86
CA PHE A 25 -10.73 2.88 -0.87
C PHE A 25 -9.29 2.61 -1.33
N LEU A 26 -9.02 1.45 -1.92
CA LEU A 26 -7.68 1.05 -2.38
C LEU A 26 -7.73 0.51 -3.82
N PRO A 27 -7.55 1.38 -4.83
CA PRO A 27 -7.48 0.98 -6.23
C PRO A 27 -6.16 0.29 -6.57
N ILE A 28 -6.14 -0.57 -7.60
CA ILE A 28 -4.88 -1.10 -8.17
C ILE A 28 -3.93 0.06 -8.48
N GLY A 29 -2.66 -0.11 -8.12
CA GLY A 29 -1.66 0.95 -8.25
C GLY A 29 -0.91 1.20 -6.94
N VAL A 30 -0.55 2.46 -6.70
CA VAL A 30 0.23 2.87 -5.53
C VAL A 30 -0.59 3.81 -4.69
N THR A 31 -0.62 3.54 -3.39
CA THR A 31 -1.15 4.43 -2.37
C THR A 31 -0.04 4.74 -1.37
N ILE A 32 0.10 6.00 -0.94
CA ILE A 32 1.08 6.37 0.10
C ILE A 32 0.33 6.67 1.40
N LEU A 33 0.67 5.96 2.47
CA LEU A 33 0.21 6.26 3.83
C LEU A 33 1.24 7.13 4.55
N GLY A 34 0.99 8.44 4.55
CA GLY A 34 1.78 9.42 5.28
C GLY A 34 1.18 9.74 6.65
N ALA A 35 1.94 9.59 7.74
CA ALA A 35 1.50 10.06 9.05
C ALA A 35 2.70 10.33 9.99
N PRO A 36 2.56 11.19 11.02
CA PRO A 36 3.60 11.42 12.01
C PRO A 36 4.14 10.12 12.63
N GLN A 37 5.33 10.18 13.23
CA GLN A 37 5.90 9.02 13.88
C GLN A 37 5.02 8.54 15.04
N LYS A 38 4.86 7.22 15.18
CA LYS A 38 4.11 6.54 16.27
C LYS A 38 2.60 6.79 16.35
N ILE A 39 1.95 7.32 15.30
CA ILE A 39 0.50 7.58 15.32
C ILE A 39 -0.40 6.40 14.90
N GLY A 40 0.17 5.20 14.75
CA GLY A 40 -0.62 3.98 14.47
C GLY A 40 -0.59 3.46 13.03
N LYS A 41 0.31 3.94 12.16
CA LYS A 41 0.44 3.41 10.78
C LYS A 41 0.60 1.88 10.73
N THR A 42 1.46 1.30 11.56
CA THR A 42 1.62 -0.16 11.63
C THR A 42 0.35 -0.85 12.10
N PHE A 43 -0.43 -0.26 13.02
CA PHE A 43 -1.73 -0.82 13.42
C PHE A 43 -2.69 -0.85 12.24
N PHE A 44 -2.83 0.27 11.52
CA PHE A 44 -3.64 0.37 10.30
C PHE A 44 -3.21 -0.65 9.25
N CYS A 45 -1.90 -0.73 8.95
CA CYS A 45 -1.37 -1.65 7.94
C CYS A 45 -1.63 -3.12 8.32
N LEU A 46 -1.50 -3.47 9.60
CA LEU A 46 -1.80 -4.82 10.08
C LEU A 46 -3.31 -5.11 10.02
N GLN A 47 -4.18 -4.17 10.42
CA GLN A 47 -5.64 -4.36 10.28
C GLN A 47 -6.03 -4.58 8.83
N LEU A 48 -5.55 -3.74 7.92
CA LEU A 48 -5.79 -3.85 6.48
C LEU A 48 -5.30 -5.20 5.94
N SER A 49 -4.08 -5.61 6.34
CA SER A 49 -3.51 -6.90 5.93
C SER A 49 -4.39 -8.08 6.36
N ASN A 50 -4.90 -8.04 7.59
CA ASN A 50 -5.79 -9.08 8.10
C ASN A 50 -7.14 -9.09 7.36
N ALA A 51 -7.75 -7.91 7.16
CA ALA A 51 -9.03 -7.80 6.44
C ALA A 51 -8.93 -8.33 5.00
N ILE A 52 -7.85 -8.02 4.27
CA ILE A 52 -7.61 -8.57 2.92
C ILE A 52 -7.35 -10.08 2.97
N ALA A 53 -6.59 -10.56 3.95
CA ALA A 53 -6.31 -11.98 4.09
C ALA A 53 -7.55 -12.82 4.39
N SER A 54 -8.49 -12.29 5.18
CA SER A 54 -9.75 -12.98 5.54
C SER A 54 -10.89 -12.69 4.58
N GLY A 55 -10.86 -11.56 3.85
CA GLY A 55 -12.00 -11.05 3.09
C GLY A 55 -13.04 -10.32 3.95
N ASP A 56 -12.70 -10.00 5.20
CA ASP A 56 -13.57 -9.23 6.09
C ASP A 56 -13.67 -7.77 5.64
N GLU A 57 -14.77 -7.11 5.95
CA GLU A 57 -14.93 -5.68 5.68
C GLU A 57 -13.83 -4.85 6.35
N PHE A 58 -13.36 -3.81 5.64
CA PHE A 58 -12.39 -2.87 6.16
C PHE A 58 -12.99 -1.46 6.16
N LEU A 59 -13.14 -0.87 7.34
CA LEU A 59 -13.73 0.47 7.52
C LEU A 59 -15.13 0.64 6.88
N GLY A 60 -15.92 -0.44 6.79
CA GLY A 60 -17.25 -0.45 6.17
C GLY A 60 -17.24 -0.63 4.65
N HIS A 61 -16.08 -0.92 4.06
CA HIS A 61 -15.92 -1.25 2.65
C HIS A 61 -15.76 -2.75 2.45
N THR A 62 -16.33 -3.26 1.35
CA THR A 62 -16.13 -4.65 0.95
C THR A 62 -14.70 -4.87 0.48
N VAL A 63 -14.12 -6.00 0.87
CA VAL A 63 -12.72 -6.33 0.58
C VAL A 63 -12.64 -7.54 -0.33
N GLN A 64 -11.85 -7.45 -1.39
CA GLN A 64 -11.46 -8.61 -2.17
C GLN A 64 -10.43 -9.41 -1.39
N GLN A 65 -10.79 -10.65 -1.03
CA GLN A 65 -9.86 -11.53 -0.33
C GLN A 65 -8.62 -11.81 -1.18
N GLY A 66 -7.44 -11.79 -0.56
CA GLY A 66 -6.25 -12.37 -1.15
C GLY A 66 -5.01 -12.27 -0.30
N ARG A 67 -3.88 -12.62 -0.91
CA ARG A 67 -2.60 -12.71 -0.23
C ARG A 67 -1.97 -11.33 -0.07
N VAL A 68 -1.33 -11.14 1.07
CA VAL A 68 -0.63 -9.90 1.45
C VAL A 68 0.85 -10.18 1.67
N LEU A 69 1.71 -9.35 1.09
CA LEU A 69 3.13 -9.27 1.42
C LEU A 69 3.39 -8.02 2.26
N TYR A 70 3.79 -8.20 3.52
CA TYR A 70 4.17 -7.09 4.40
C TYR A 70 5.70 -7.01 4.51
N CYS A 71 6.30 -6.00 3.88
CA CYS A 71 7.73 -5.69 3.99
C CYS A 71 7.97 -4.79 5.20
N ALA A 72 8.26 -5.39 6.36
CA ALA A 72 8.61 -4.71 7.60
C ALA A 72 10.12 -4.37 7.60
N LEU A 73 10.46 -3.24 6.99
CA LEU A 73 11.84 -2.76 6.81
C LEU A 73 12.37 -1.96 8.01
N GLU A 74 11.51 -1.52 8.93
CA GLU A 74 11.92 -0.80 10.15
C GLU A 74 11.72 -1.60 11.45
N ASP A 75 10.81 -2.56 11.44
CA ASP A 75 10.43 -3.32 12.62
C ASP A 75 11.03 -4.73 12.62
N THR A 76 11.31 -5.24 13.82
CA THR A 76 11.79 -6.60 14.00
C THR A 76 10.63 -7.59 14.08
N LYS A 77 10.94 -8.87 13.90
CA LYS A 77 9.99 -9.98 14.06
C LYS A 77 9.30 -9.94 15.42
N GLU A 78 10.07 -9.65 16.47
CA GLU A 78 9.57 -9.59 17.85
C GLU A 78 8.57 -8.44 18.05
N LYS A 79 8.81 -7.29 17.40
CA LYS A 79 7.88 -6.15 17.47
C LYS A 79 6.58 -6.44 16.75
N ILE A 80 6.63 -7.02 15.55
CA ILE A 80 5.41 -7.40 14.82
C ILE A 80 4.64 -8.46 15.60
N LYS A 81 5.32 -9.49 16.14
CA LYS A 81 4.68 -10.50 16.99
C LYS A 81 3.96 -9.89 18.19
N LYS A 82 4.64 -9.02 18.95
CA LYS A 82 4.04 -8.33 20.11
C LYS A 82 2.82 -7.50 19.73
N ARG A 83 2.82 -6.89 18.54
CA ARG A 83 1.66 -6.14 18.03
C ARG A 83 0.50 -7.05 17.68
N TYR A 84 0.74 -8.18 17.02
CA TYR A 84 -0.30 -9.20 16.79
C TYR A 84 -0.97 -9.63 18.10
N GLU A 85 -0.16 -9.94 19.11
CA GLU A 85 -0.64 -10.32 20.45
C GLU A 85 -1.45 -9.18 21.09
N LEU A 86 -0.92 -7.95 21.08
CA LEU A 86 -1.57 -6.78 21.67
C LEU A 86 -2.91 -6.44 20.99
N TYR A 87 -2.98 -6.57 19.67
CA TYR A 87 -4.17 -6.23 18.89
C TYR A 87 -5.16 -7.38 18.76
N GLY A 88 -4.81 -8.59 19.24
CA GLY A 88 -5.65 -9.77 19.16
C GLY A 88 -5.84 -10.30 17.74
N PHE A 89 -4.91 -10.02 16.81
CA PHE A 89 -4.97 -10.57 15.45
C PHE A 89 -4.61 -12.05 15.45
N GLN A 90 -5.36 -12.83 14.66
CA GLN A 90 -5.01 -14.22 14.41
C GLN A 90 -3.96 -14.31 13.30
N ALA A 91 -3.09 -15.31 13.40
CA ALA A 91 -2.15 -15.60 12.32
C ALA A 91 -2.92 -16.07 11.07
N SER A 92 -2.49 -15.60 9.89
CA SER A 92 -3.07 -16.00 8.62
C SER A 92 -1.99 -16.55 7.71
N GLU A 93 -2.26 -17.69 7.06
CA GLU A 93 -1.39 -18.25 6.03
C GLU A 93 -1.38 -17.43 4.74
N GLN A 94 -2.28 -16.44 4.62
CA GLN A 94 -2.33 -15.48 3.50
C GLN A 94 -1.52 -14.21 3.74
N ILE A 95 -0.79 -14.10 4.85
CA ILE A 95 0.09 -12.95 5.11
C ILE A 95 1.52 -13.43 5.22
N ASP A 96 2.36 -13.02 4.26
CA ASP A 96 3.79 -13.23 4.29
C ASP A 96 4.49 -11.96 4.81
N PHE A 97 5.43 -12.13 5.73
CA PHE A 97 6.26 -11.02 6.23
C PHE A 97 7.68 -11.12 5.71
N LEU A 98 8.15 -10.05 5.07
CA LEU A 98 9.55 -9.83 4.76
C LEU A 98 10.17 -8.90 5.79
N PHE A 99 11.23 -9.37 6.44
CA PHE A 99 12.04 -8.58 7.36
C PHE A 99 13.42 -8.39 6.73
N ASN A 100 13.84 -7.16 6.51
CA ASN A 100 15.16 -6.91 5.97
C ASN A 100 16.14 -6.53 7.09
N ASN A 101 17.09 -7.43 7.38
CA ASN A 101 18.16 -7.19 8.35
C ASN A 101 19.38 -6.47 7.73
N SER A 102 19.43 -6.30 6.41
CA SER A 102 20.54 -5.65 5.69
C SER A 102 20.07 -4.39 4.96
N ILE A 103 20.57 -3.24 5.42
CA ILE A 103 20.21 -1.88 4.98
C ILE A 103 20.40 -1.64 3.46
N HIS A 104 21.05 -2.55 2.73
CA HIS A 104 21.49 -2.34 1.34
C HIS A 104 20.87 -3.26 0.28
N SER A 105 19.90 -4.12 0.60
CA SER A 105 19.49 -5.20 -0.33
C SER A 105 17.99 -5.32 -0.64
N PHE A 106 17.15 -4.35 -0.26
CA PHE A 106 15.73 -4.44 -0.63
C PHE A 106 15.54 -3.96 -2.07
N ASP A 107 15.07 -4.86 -2.94
CA ASP A 107 14.67 -4.56 -4.30
C ASP A 107 13.21 -4.99 -4.47
N ILE A 108 12.30 -4.02 -4.52
CA ILE A 108 10.87 -4.27 -4.67
C ILE A 108 10.57 -5.08 -5.93
N LYS A 109 11.29 -4.85 -7.04
CA LYS A 109 11.04 -5.55 -8.30
C LYS A 109 11.36 -7.02 -8.13
N TYR A 110 12.48 -7.34 -7.49
CA TYR A 110 12.85 -8.72 -7.18
C TYR A 110 11.78 -9.40 -6.31
N GLU A 111 11.33 -8.73 -5.25
CA GLU A 111 10.31 -9.28 -4.35
C GLU A 111 8.98 -9.53 -5.07
N LEU A 112 8.50 -8.56 -5.86
CA LEU A 112 7.29 -8.72 -6.67
C LEU A 112 7.43 -9.89 -7.66
N ASP A 113 8.55 -9.97 -8.39
CA ASP A 113 8.81 -11.05 -9.34
C ASP A 113 8.86 -12.43 -8.66
N TYR A 114 9.44 -12.53 -7.46
CA TYR A 114 9.48 -13.77 -6.68
C TYR A 114 8.08 -14.17 -6.19
N PHE A 115 7.37 -13.24 -5.57
CA PHE A 115 6.07 -13.52 -4.96
C PHE A 115 4.98 -13.82 -6.00
N GLN A 116 4.97 -13.13 -7.15
CA GLN A 116 4.05 -13.40 -8.26
C GLN A 116 4.28 -14.77 -8.93
N LYS A 117 5.51 -15.29 -8.88
CA LYS A 117 5.79 -16.68 -9.32
C LYS A 117 5.27 -17.69 -8.30
N LYS A 118 5.37 -17.37 -7.01
CA LYS A 118 4.99 -18.26 -5.90
C LYS A 118 3.49 -18.32 -5.67
N TYR A 119 2.79 -17.19 -5.84
CA TYR A 119 1.36 -17.07 -5.55
C TYR A 119 0.62 -16.35 -6.67
N LYS A 120 -0.63 -16.76 -6.92
CA LYS A 120 -1.45 -16.22 -8.01
C LYS A 120 -2.47 -15.16 -7.57
N ASN A 121 -2.66 -14.97 -6.27
CA ASN A 121 -3.73 -14.15 -5.70
C ASN A 121 -3.21 -13.04 -4.78
N ILE A 122 -2.04 -12.46 -5.08
CA ILE A 122 -1.51 -11.36 -4.29
C ILE A 122 -2.31 -10.10 -4.61
N GLN A 123 -2.90 -9.50 -3.58
CA GLN A 123 -3.73 -8.30 -3.71
C GLN A 123 -3.02 -7.07 -3.14
N LEU A 124 -2.22 -7.24 -2.08
CA LEU A 124 -1.57 -6.12 -1.41
C LEU A 124 -0.09 -6.40 -1.11
N VAL A 125 0.74 -5.40 -1.37
CA VAL A 125 2.13 -5.33 -0.91
C VAL A 125 2.29 -4.06 -0.08
N ILE A 126 2.72 -4.18 1.18
CA ILE A 126 2.99 -3.05 2.06
C ILE A 126 4.50 -2.86 2.18
N ILE A 127 4.97 -1.63 2.03
CA ILE A 127 6.37 -1.25 2.26
C ILE A 127 6.45 -0.31 3.46
N ASP A 128 6.82 -0.87 4.62
CA ASP A 128 6.90 -0.17 5.89
C ASP A 128 8.36 -0.11 6.40
N ALA A 129 9.15 0.91 6.10
CA ALA A 129 8.79 2.22 5.52
C ALA A 129 9.45 2.49 4.16
N PHE A 130 8.76 3.24 3.31
CA PHE A 130 9.20 3.69 1.98
C PHE A 130 10.58 4.39 2.02
N ALA A 131 10.86 5.16 3.07
CA ALA A 131 12.16 5.83 3.25
C ALA A 131 13.37 4.89 3.36
N LYS A 132 13.17 3.57 3.44
CA LYS A 132 14.22 2.55 3.42
C LYS A 132 14.61 2.10 2.01
N ILE A 133 13.78 2.36 1.02
CA ILE A 133 14.02 1.93 -0.37
C ILE A 133 14.48 3.07 -1.27
N ILE A 134 14.50 4.30 -0.74
CA ILE A 134 14.98 5.51 -1.43
C ILE A 134 16.45 5.73 -1.11
N ASP A 135 17.25 5.97 -2.15
CA ASP A 135 18.65 6.37 -2.01
C ASP A 135 18.75 7.78 -1.38
N LYS A 136 19.52 7.89 -0.30
CA LYS A 136 19.60 9.09 0.54
C LYS A 136 20.77 10.02 0.17
N ASN A 137 21.57 9.68 -0.83
CA ASN A 137 22.87 10.32 -1.07
C ASN A 137 22.84 11.55 -2.01
N THR A 138 21.69 12.18 -2.25
CA THR A 138 21.61 13.32 -3.20
C THR A 138 20.77 14.49 -2.69
N GLU A 139 21.16 15.70 -3.12
CA GLU A 139 20.42 16.95 -2.87
C GLU A 139 19.07 16.98 -3.60
N ALA A 140 18.88 16.17 -4.65
CA ALA A 140 17.66 16.05 -5.45
C ALA A 140 16.67 14.99 -4.93
N LYS A 141 16.59 14.83 -3.60
CA LYS A 141 15.82 13.75 -2.95
C LYS A 141 14.35 13.65 -3.40
N TYR A 142 13.67 14.80 -3.57
CA TYR A 142 12.25 14.81 -3.95
C TYR A 142 12.01 14.25 -5.35
N LEU A 143 12.81 14.63 -6.35
CA LEU A 143 12.66 14.13 -7.71
C LEU A 143 12.87 12.61 -7.78
N LEU A 144 13.84 12.09 -7.01
CA LEU A 144 14.05 10.65 -6.89
C LEU A 144 12.87 9.93 -6.24
N GLU A 145 12.23 10.52 -5.21
CA GLU A 145 11.03 9.95 -4.60
C GLU A 145 9.88 9.85 -5.61
N TYR A 146 9.64 10.89 -6.41
CA TYR A 146 8.60 10.88 -7.46
C TYR A 146 8.90 9.82 -8.55
N ASP A 147 10.12 9.80 -9.08
CA ASP A 147 10.52 8.82 -10.10
C ASP A 147 10.37 7.39 -9.58
N GLU A 148 10.71 7.16 -8.31
CA GLU A 148 10.60 5.84 -7.72
C GLU A 148 9.14 5.43 -7.49
N VAL A 149 8.29 6.35 -6.99
CA VAL A 149 6.85 6.11 -6.89
C VAL A 149 6.25 5.77 -8.26
N SER A 150 6.63 6.49 -9.32
CA SER A 150 6.15 6.22 -10.68
C SER A 150 6.53 4.81 -11.16
N LYS A 151 7.78 4.39 -10.97
CA LYS A 151 8.21 3.02 -11.32
C LYS A 151 7.45 1.96 -10.53
N ILE A 152 7.23 2.21 -9.23
CA ILE A 152 6.46 1.30 -8.36
C ILE A 152 5.01 1.24 -8.82
N HIS A 153 4.43 2.36 -9.24
CA HIS A 153 3.09 2.42 -9.78
C HIS A 153 2.94 1.59 -11.05
N ASP A 154 3.86 1.74 -12.01
CA ASP A 154 3.87 0.93 -13.24
C ASP A 154 3.95 -0.57 -12.93
N MET A 155 4.74 -0.97 -11.92
CA MET A 155 4.80 -2.35 -11.46
C MET A 155 3.48 -2.81 -10.85
N ALA A 156 2.84 -1.99 -10.01
CA ALA A 156 1.56 -2.30 -9.39
C ALA A 156 0.46 -2.52 -10.44
N LEU A 157 0.39 -1.64 -11.45
CA LEU A 157 -0.53 -1.76 -12.58
C LEU A 157 -0.26 -3.04 -13.40
N LYS A 158 1.02 -3.30 -13.72
CA LYS A 158 1.44 -4.49 -14.48
C LYS A 158 1.07 -5.79 -13.76
N TYR A 159 1.23 -5.83 -12.44
CA TYR A 159 0.96 -7.01 -11.62
C TYR A 159 -0.48 -7.07 -11.08
N HIS A 160 -1.29 -6.05 -11.39
CA HIS A 160 -2.68 -5.95 -10.99
C HIS A 160 -2.90 -6.08 -9.48
N LEU A 161 -2.11 -5.33 -8.70
CA LEU A 161 -2.15 -5.33 -7.24
C LEU A 161 -2.05 -3.92 -6.66
N VAL A 162 -2.29 -3.81 -5.36
CA VAL A 162 -2.09 -2.58 -4.59
C VAL A 162 -0.71 -2.62 -3.94
N ILE A 163 0.04 -1.51 -4.05
CA ILE A 163 1.25 -1.26 -3.28
C ILE A 163 1.01 -0.10 -2.33
N LEU A 164 1.05 -0.37 -1.02
CA LEU A 164 0.93 0.64 0.03
C LEU A 164 2.31 1.05 0.55
N LEU A 165 2.72 2.27 0.25
CA LEU A 165 4.00 2.84 0.70
C LEU A 165 3.79 3.61 2.01
N VAL A 166 4.47 3.21 3.08
CA VAL A 166 4.30 3.84 4.40
C VAL A 166 5.42 4.86 4.63
N THR A 167 5.07 6.10 4.97
CA THR A 167 6.06 7.16 5.21
C THR A 167 5.75 8.02 6.44
N HIS A 168 6.77 8.70 6.94
CA HIS A 168 6.63 9.70 8.00
C HIS A 168 6.45 11.07 7.38
N VAL A 169 5.37 11.77 7.76
CA VAL A 169 5.21 13.19 7.38
C VAL A 169 5.91 14.09 8.39
N ASN A 170 6.73 15.00 7.89
CA ASN A 170 7.25 16.15 8.62
C ASN A 170 6.45 17.41 8.20
N LYS A 171 6.56 18.52 8.95
CA LYS A 171 5.82 19.78 8.68
C LYS A 171 6.04 20.41 7.28
N HIS A 172 6.94 19.88 6.46
CA HIS A 172 7.33 20.41 5.14
C HIS A 172 7.14 19.38 4.01
N ILE A 173 6.01 18.69 4.00
CA ILE A 173 5.67 17.81 2.88
C ILE A 173 4.49 18.41 2.13
N ASP A 174 4.81 19.17 1.08
CA ASP A 174 3.91 19.51 -0.01
C ASP A 174 3.84 18.31 -0.97
N LEU A 175 3.23 17.21 -0.51
CA LEU A 175 2.78 16.14 -1.39
C LEU A 175 1.42 16.57 -1.95
N TYR A 176 1.46 17.40 -2.98
CA TYR A 176 0.31 17.58 -3.83
C TYR A 176 -0.04 16.21 -4.41
N GLU A 177 -1.17 15.67 -3.95
CA GLU A 177 -1.90 14.49 -4.45
C GLU A 177 -1.75 13.09 -3.84
N ILE A 178 -1.06 12.86 -2.71
CA ILE A 178 -1.08 11.49 -2.14
C ILE A 178 -1.51 11.44 -0.66
N LEU A 179 -2.83 11.29 -0.50
CA LEU A 179 -3.55 10.72 0.65
C LEU A 179 -3.45 11.45 2.01
N TYR A 180 -3.82 12.74 2.05
CA TYR A 180 -4.32 13.36 3.29
C TYR A 180 -5.74 12.87 3.69
N LEU A 181 -6.26 11.82 3.03
CA LEU A 181 -7.69 11.63 2.81
C LEU A 181 -8.41 10.64 3.74
N ILE A 182 -7.80 10.10 4.81
CA ILE A 182 -8.51 9.09 5.66
C ILE A 182 -8.49 9.40 7.17
N LEU A 183 -7.82 10.45 7.65
CA LEU A 183 -7.88 10.81 9.09
C LEU A 183 -8.67 12.09 9.41
N ASP A 184 -9.02 12.90 8.41
CA ASP A 184 -9.91 14.08 8.56
C ASP A 184 -11.23 13.85 7.81
N TYR A 185 -12.02 12.87 8.24
CA TYR A 185 -13.43 12.78 7.88
C TYR A 185 -14.28 13.42 9.00
N PRO A 186 -14.61 14.73 8.97
CA PRO A 186 -15.63 15.27 9.84
C PRO A 186 -17.01 14.96 9.24
N HIS A 187 -17.74 14.11 9.96
CA HIS A 187 -19.20 14.03 10.06
C HIS A 187 -20.05 13.95 8.78
N LYS A 188 -20.67 12.77 8.66
CA LYS A 188 -22.02 12.56 8.10
C LYS A 188 -22.93 13.80 8.27
N HIS A 189 -23.46 14.29 7.15
CA HIS A 189 -24.79 14.87 7.14
C HIS A 189 -25.69 14.01 6.24
N TYR A 190 -26.48 13.16 6.89
CA TYR A 190 -27.73 12.68 6.32
C TYR A 190 -28.77 13.79 6.50
N THR A 191 -29.35 14.25 5.40
CA THR A 191 -30.72 14.77 5.31
C THR A 191 -31.30 14.30 4.00
#